data_AF-A0A2N2IFP9-F1
#
_entry.id   AF-A0A2N2IFP9-F1
#
_cell.length_a   1.000
_cell.length_b   1.000
_cell.length_c   1.000
_cell.angle_alpha   90.00
_cell.angle_beta   90.00
_cell.angle_gamma   90.00
#
_symmetry.space_group_name_H-M   'P 1'
#
loop_
_entity.id
_entity.type
_entity.pdbx_description
1 polymer ?
#
loop_
_entity_poly.entity_id
_entity_poly.type
_entity_poly.pdbx_seq_one_letter_code
_entity_poly.pdbx_strand_id
1 'polypeptide(L)'
;MSNYFNKANLQSILDRLISIPIAHPKAVLAAMIPVFLAALWLSSSLTMNSRMDAMLPADTPAMRAQVEFDRAFDAQDQALLVVQGADPVRARAYLDAAAARIDAAGIAHRVLYRVSLPGAAQPRYLESDGGGTWMMVISPRLDKDRFAESAQEFLGALEDITGALGAEPRFAGISAGITGGAFIQDVEGDHRAMG
;
A
#
# COMPACT_ATOMS: atom_id res chain seq x y z
N MET A 1 -39.68 -29.33 -30.03
CA MET A 1 -39.45 -28.60 -31.30
C MET A 1 -39.88 -27.14 -31.13
N SER A 2 -39.02 -26.26 -30.59
CA SER A 2 -39.26 -24.81 -30.64
C SER A 2 -37.93 -24.08 -30.43
N ASN A 3 -37.25 -23.74 -31.53
CA ASN A 3 -36.08 -22.86 -31.56
C ASN A 3 -35.91 -22.16 -32.92
N TYR A 4 -36.98 -22.06 -33.71
CA TYR A 4 -36.98 -21.36 -35.00
C TYR A 4 -37.43 -19.90 -34.90
N PHE A 5 -37.87 -19.45 -33.71
CA PHE A 5 -38.43 -18.10 -33.52
C PHE A 5 -37.40 -16.97 -33.36
N ASN A 6 -36.09 -17.23 -33.53
CA ASN A 6 -35.11 -16.19 -33.21
C ASN A 6 -33.91 -16.06 -34.14
N LYS A 7 -33.87 -16.74 -35.30
CA LYS A 7 -32.76 -16.53 -36.26
C LYS A 7 -33.02 -15.37 -37.21
N ALA A 8 -34.22 -15.31 -37.80
CA ALA A 8 -34.59 -14.24 -38.75
C ALA A 8 -34.64 -12.85 -38.08
N ASN A 9 -35.15 -12.77 -36.85
CA ASN A 9 -35.18 -11.52 -36.09
C ASN A 9 -33.79 -11.07 -35.65
N LEU A 10 -32.94 -12.01 -35.19
CA LEU A 10 -31.55 -11.70 -34.82
C LEU A 10 -30.75 -11.20 -36.03
N GLN A 11 -30.94 -11.82 -37.19
CA GLN A 11 -30.25 -11.45 -38.42
C GLN A 11 -30.68 -10.05 -38.90
N SER A 12 -31.98 -9.74 -38.85
CA SER A 12 -32.51 -8.39 -39.13
C SER A 12 -31.97 -7.32 -38.17
N ILE A 13 -31.82 -7.64 -36.88
CA ILE A 13 -31.25 -6.72 -35.88
C ILE A 13 -29.75 -6.50 -36.13
N LEU A 14 -29.00 -7.56 -36.45
CA LEU A 14 -27.57 -7.48 -36.77
C LEU A 14 -27.34 -6.66 -38.05
N ASP A 15 -28.13 -6.88 -39.10
CA ASP A 15 -28.03 -6.12 -40.35
C ASP A 15 -28.29 -4.62 -40.11
N ARG A 16 -29.22 -4.28 -39.21
CA ARG A 16 -29.47 -2.89 -38.79
C ARG A 16 -28.32 -2.31 -37.96
N LEU A 17 -27.77 -3.08 -37.02
CA LEU A 17 -26.63 -2.65 -36.20
C LEU A 17 -25.37 -2.40 -37.04
N ILE A 18 -25.17 -3.17 -38.11
CA ILE A 18 -24.01 -3.02 -39.02
C ILE A 18 -24.21 -1.89 -40.03
N SER A 19 -25.43 -1.72 -40.56
CA SER A 19 -25.71 -0.70 -41.57
C SER A 19 -25.65 0.73 -41.04
N ILE A 20 -26.01 0.96 -39.76
CA ILE A 20 -26.00 2.30 -39.14
C ILE A 20 -24.59 2.93 -39.09
N PRO A 21 -23.53 2.24 -38.61
CA PRO A 21 -22.15 2.73 -38.67
C PRO A 21 -21.65 3.00 -40.09
N ILE A 22 -22.08 2.21 -41.07
CA ILE A 22 -21.67 2.35 -42.48
C ILE A 22 -22.34 3.58 -43.12
N ALA A 23 -23.63 3.80 -42.86
CA ALA A 23 -24.38 4.91 -43.42
C ALA A 23 -24.00 6.26 -42.79
N HIS A 24 -23.65 6.29 -41.50
CA HIS A 24 -23.40 7.51 -40.75
C HIS A 24 -22.12 7.47 -39.91
N PRO A 25 -20.93 7.26 -40.52
CA PRO A 25 -19.69 7.02 -39.78
C PRO A 25 -19.29 8.21 -38.89
N LYS A 26 -19.47 9.45 -39.37
CA LYS A 26 -19.15 10.66 -38.61
C LYS A 26 -20.06 10.86 -37.39
N ALA A 27 -21.35 10.55 -37.52
CA ALA A 27 -22.31 10.73 -36.42
C ALA A 27 -22.10 9.68 -35.33
N VAL A 28 -21.84 8.42 -35.71
CA VAL A 28 -21.51 7.35 -34.75
C VAL A 28 -20.22 7.67 -34.01
N LEU A 29 -19.18 8.14 -34.72
CA LEU A 29 -17.93 8.56 -34.09
C LEU A 29 -18.15 9.72 -33.10
N ALA A 30 -18.89 10.75 -33.52
CA ALA A 30 -19.22 11.89 -32.67
C ALA A 30 -20.04 11.51 -31.43
N ALA A 31 -20.87 10.47 -31.50
CA ALA A 31 -21.62 9.95 -30.36
C ALA A 31 -20.79 9.05 -29.44
N MET A 32 -19.84 8.28 -29.99
CA MET A 32 -18.97 7.40 -29.21
C MET A 32 -17.92 8.17 -28.39
N ILE A 33 -17.39 9.27 -28.93
CA ILE A 33 -16.40 10.11 -28.23
C ILE A 33 -16.88 10.57 -26.84
N PRO A 34 -18.05 11.21 -26.67
CA PRO A 34 -18.51 11.65 -25.35
C PRO A 34 -18.83 10.48 -24.42
N VAL A 35 -19.33 9.35 -24.94
CA VAL A 35 -19.54 8.13 -24.13
C VAL A 35 -18.20 7.60 -23.61
N PHE A 36 -17.19 7.57 -24.47
CA PHE A 36 -15.84 7.14 -24.11
C PHE A 36 -15.18 8.10 -23.11
N LEU A 37 -15.29 9.41 -23.33
CA LEU A 37 -14.78 10.43 -22.41
C LEU A 37 -15.50 10.37 -21.05
N ALA A 38 -16.82 10.15 -21.03
CA ALA A 38 -17.58 9.96 -19.80
C ALA A 38 -17.16 8.68 -19.07
N ALA A 39 -16.91 7.59 -19.80
CA ALA A 39 -16.41 6.35 -19.23
C ALA A 39 -14.99 6.51 -18.66
N LEU A 40 -14.10 7.21 -19.36
CA LEU A 40 -12.76 7.55 -18.85
C LEU A 40 -12.83 8.42 -17.61
N TRP A 41 -13.68 9.44 -17.61
CA TRP A 41 -13.88 10.31 -16.46
C TRP A 41 -14.42 9.53 -15.26
N LEU A 42 -15.42 8.68 -15.45
CA LEU A 42 -15.95 7.82 -14.40
C LEU A 42 -14.90 6.81 -13.91
N SER A 43 -14.14 6.20 -14.82
CA SER A 43 -13.05 5.29 -14.49
C SER A 43 -11.96 5.97 -13.66
N SER A 44 -11.63 7.23 -13.95
CA SER A 44 -10.64 7.98 -13.17
C SER A 44 -11.09 8.29 -11.74
N SER A 45 -12.40 8.24 -11.49
CA SER A 45 -12.99 8.44 -10.16
C SER A 45 -13.19 7.14 -9.36
N LEU A 46 -12.97 5.98 -9.98
CA LEU A 46 -13.06 4.69 -9.29
C LEU A 46 -11.79 4.44 -8.48
N THR A 47 -11.85 4.75 -7.19
CA THR A 47 -10.86 4.29 -6.21
C THR A 47 -11.15 2.83 -5.88
N MET A 48 -10.29 1.92 -6.34
CA MET A 48 -10.42 0.50 -6.02
C MET A 48 -10.02 0.30 -4.55
N ASN A 49 -10.99 0.08 -3.67
CA ASN A 49 -10.75 -0.15 -2.24
C ASN A 49 -10.49 -1.65 -2.04
N SER A 50 -9.25 -2.11 -2.18
CA SER A 50 -8.87 -3.53 -2.06
C SER A 50 -8.56 -3.97 -0.64
N ARG A 51 -9.20 -3.39 0.37
CA ARG A 51 -9.04 -3.81 1.76
C ARG A 51 -9.44 -5.28 1.92
N MET A 52 -8.51 -6.17 2.27
CA MET A 52 -8.80 -7.59 2.55
C MET A 52 -9.84 -7.75 3.67
N ASP A 53 -9.84 -6.82 4.62
CA ASP A 53 -10.79 -6.66 5.72
C ASP A 53 -12.19 -6.27 5.23
N ALA A 54 -12.33 -5.57 4.10
CA ALA A 54 -13.63 -5.31 3.47
C ALA A 54 -14.21 -6.53 2.73
N MET A 55 -13.39 -7.58 2.49
CA MET A 55 -13.86 -8.85 1.92
C MET A 55 -14.43 -9.79 2.99
N LEU A 56 -14.24 -9.48 4.28
CA LEU A 56 -14.85 -10.22 5.38
C LEU A 56 -16.23 -9.62 5.73
N PRO A 57 -17.25 -10.44 6.04
CA PRO A 57 -18.54 -9.90 6.46
C PRO A 57 -18.38 -9.13 7.77
N ALA A 58 -18.72 -7.84 7.74
CA ALA A 58 -18.54 -6.92 8.87
C ALA A 58 -19.22 -7.40 10.17
N ASP A 59 -20.29 -8.19 10.05
CA ASP A 59 -21.10 -8.64 11.18
C ASP A 59 -20.64 -9.95 11.83
N THR A 60 -19.55 -10.55 11.35
CA THR A 60 -19.04 -11.78 11.96
C THR A 60 -18.60 -11.54 13.42
N PRO A 61 -18.81 -12.51 14.33
CA PRO A 61 -18.26 -12.43 15.68
C PRO A 61 -16.74 -12.20 15.71
N ALA A 62 -16.03 -12.74 14.72
CA ALA A 62 -14.58 -12.56 14.56
C ALA A 62 -14.21 -11.09 14.26
N MET A 63 -14.92 -10.42 13.33
CA MET A 63 -14.66 -9.01 13.04
C MET A 63 -14.97 -8.10 14.23
N ARG A 64 -16.05 -8.37 14.96
CA ARG A 64 -16.36 -7.61 16.18
C ARG A 64 -15.28 -7.78 17.25
N ALA A 65 -14.80 -9.01 17.46
CA ALA A 65 -13.71 -9.29 18.40
C ALA A 65 -12.40 -8.60 17.96
N GLN A 66 -12.10 -8.57 16.67
CA GLN A 66 -10.92 -7.86 16.13
C GLN A 66 -11.03 -6.35 16.35
N VAL A 67 -12.16 -5.74 15.99
CA VAL A 67 -12.39 -4.29 16.20
C VAL A 67 -12.34 -3.93 17.69
N GLU A 68 -12.87 -4.80 18.56
CA GLU A 68 -12.79 -4.61 20.01
C GLU A 68 -11.35 -4.72 20.52
N PHE A 69 -10.57 -5.70 20.03
CA PHE A 69 -9.16 -5.85 20.33
C PHE A 69 -8.36 -4.62 19.86
N ASP A 70 -8.54 -4.19 18.61
CA ASP A 70 -7.82 -3.05 18.05
C ASP A 70 -8.12 -1.77 18.83
N ARG A 71 -9.39 -1.59 19.25
CA ARG A 71 -9.78 -0.46 20.11
C ARG A 71 -9.19 -0.58 21.52
N ALA A 72 -9.18 -1.77 22.11
CA ALA A 72 -8.71 -1.98 23.48
C ALA A 72 -7.19 -1.86 23.62
N PHE A 73 -6.44 -2.27 22.59
CA PHE A 73 -4.98 -2.33 22.61
C PHE A 73 -4.31 -1.26 21.75
N ASP A 74 -5.09 -0.37 21.13
CA ASP A 74 -4.62 0.60 20.12
C ASP A 74 -3.70 -0.10 19.11
N ALA A 75 -4.18 -1.24 18.59
CA ALA A 75 -3.43 -2.04 17.63
C ALA A 75 -3.39 -1.27 16.31
N GLN A 76 -2.36 -0.44 16.17
CA GLN A 76 -2.05 0.24 14.93
C GLN A 76 -1.35 -0.73 14.00
N ASP A 77 -1.59 -0.55 12.69
CA ASP A 77 -0.73 -1.09 11.66
C ASP A 77 0.74 -0.80 11.99
N GLN A 78 1.65 -1.73 11.68
CA GLN A 78 3.07 -1.55 11.97
C GLN A 78 3.89 -1.78 10.71
N ALA A 79 4.83 -0.89 10.46
CA ALA A 79 5.92 -1.10 9.54
C ALA A 79 7.17 -1.57 10.30
N LEU A 80 7.95 -2.41 9.65
CA LEU A 80 9.23 -2.91 10.10
C LEU A 80 10.29 -2.42 9.12
N LEU A 81 11.24 -1.66 9.62
CA LEU A 81 12.48 -1.37 8.92
C LEU A 81 13.55 -2.37 9.39
N VAL A 82 14.03 -3.19 8.47
CA VAL A 82 15.07 -4.19 8.71
C VAL A 82 16.37 -3.69 8.12
N VAL A 83 17.44 -3.68 8.92
CA VAL A 83 18.75 -3.19 8.54
C VAL A 83 19.76 -4.33 8.69
N GLN A 84 20.52 -4.61 7.63
CA GLN A 84 21.56 -5.62 7.60
C GLN A 84 22.92 -5.00 7.35
N GLY A 85 23.95 -5.51 8.01
CA GLY A 85 25.32 -5.02 7.84
C GLY A 85 26.34 -5.75 8.70
N ALA A 86 27.58 -5.79 8.22
CA ALA A 86 28.67 -6.44 8.95
C ALA A 86 29.18 -5.63 10.16
N ASP A 87 28.95 -4.31 10.17
CA ASP A 87 29.39 -3.40 11.22
C ASP A 87 28.21 -2.97 12.11
N PRO A 88 28.11 -3.48 13.35
CA PRO A 88 27.03 -3.14 14.28
C PRO A 88 26.97 -1.66 14.63
N VAL A 89 28.11 -0.97 14.69
CA VAL A 89 28.16 0.45 15.05
C VAL A 89 27.51 1.28 13.94
N ARG A 90 27.83 0.96 12.68
CA ARG A 90 27.20 1.62 11.53
C ARG A 90 25.72 1.29 11.40
N ALA A 91 25.31 0.05 11.61
CA ALA A 91 23.90 -0.32 11.53
C ALA A 91 23.05 0.38 12.60
N ARG A 92 23.57 0.49 13.83
CA ARG A 92 22.92 1.24 14.91
C ARG A 92 22.85 2.74 14.61
N ALA A 93 23.93 3.32 14.08
CA ALA A 93 23.95 4.71 13.64
C ALA A 93 22.97 4.97 12.48
N TYR A 94 22.78 4.01 11.58
CA TYR A 94 21.77 4.07 10.52
C TYR A 94 20.36 4.12 11.12
N LEU A 95 20.05 3.23 12.07
CA LEU A 95 18.76 3.23 12.75
C LEU A 95 18.50 4.52 13.53
N ASP A 96 19.50 5.06 14.23
CA ASP A 96 19.38 6.35 14.91
C ASP A 96 19.09 7.50 13.92
N ALA A 97 19.78 7.50 12.77
CA ALA A 97 19.56 8.51 11.73
C ALA A 97 18.19 8.37 11.07
N ALA A 98 17.72 7.14 10.83
CA ALA A 98 16.39 6.84 10.31
C ALA A 98 15.31 7.31 11.29
N ALA A 99 15.43 6.97 12.57
CA ALA A 99 14.50 7.40 13.61
C ALA A 99 14.38 8.93 13.67
N ALA A 100 15.52 9.63 13.67
CA ALA A 100 15.54 11.09 13.69
C ALA A 100 14.85 11.72 12.47
N ARG A 101 14.99 11.12 11.28
CA ARG A 101 14.33 11.59 10.05
C ARG A 101 12.84 11.29 10.05
N ILE A 102 12.44 10.10 10.52
CA ILE A 102 11.03 9.72 10.68
C ILE A 102 10.33 10.67 11.65
N ASP A 103 10.95 10.97 12.78
CA ASP A 103 10.43 11.91 13.77
C ASP A 103 10.32 13.33 13.18
N ALA A 104 11.35 13.79 12.46
CA ALA A 104 11.35 15.11 11.82
C ALA A 104 10.28 15.23 10.71
N ALA A 105 10.03 14.16 9.97
CA ALA A 105 8.98 14.11 8.95
C ALA A 105 7.57 14.00 9.55
N GLY A 106 7.45 13.62 10.83
CA GLY A 106 6.17 13.53 11.53
C GLY A 106 5.26 12.39 11.05
N ILE A 107 5.81 11.41 10.34
CA ILE A 107 5.07 10.32 9.70
C ILE A 107 4.74 9.13 10.62
N ALA A 108 5.25 9.13 11.86
CA ALA A 108 5.01 8.06 12.83
C ALA A 108 4.45 8.58 14.17
N HIS A 109 3.58 7.80 14.80
CA HIS A 109 3.17 8.00 16.20
C HIS A 109 4.24 7.49 17.16
N ARG A 110 4.93 6.41 16.79
CA ARG A 110 5.92 5.75 17.63
C ARG A 110 6.97 5.06 16.78
N VAL A 111 8.22 5.14 17.22
CA VAL A 111 9.36 4.42 16.64
C VAL A 111 10.05 3.64 17.76
N LEU A 112 10.14 2.32 17.61
CA LEU A 112 10.76 1.43 18.59
C LEU A 112 11.86 0.61 17.92
N TYR A 113 13.10 0.89 18.28
CA TYR A 113 14.28 0.23 17.71
C TYR A 113 15.37 -0.04 18.74
N ARG A 114 15.21 0.52 19.95
CA ARG A 114 16.09 0.32 21.09
C ARG A 114 15.31 0.43 22.40
N VAL A 115 15.79 -0.28 23.42
CA VAL A 115 15.22 -0.30 24.77
C VAL A 115 16.31 0.06 25.78
N SER A 116 16.00 1.02 26.65
CA SER A 116 16.83 1.35 27.81
C SER A 116 16.40 0.47 28.98
N LEU A 117 17.26 -0.46 29.40
CA LEU A 117 16.99 -1.33 30.54
C LEU A 117 17.56 -0.71 31.83
N PRO A 118 16.84 -0.77 32.96
CA PRO A 118 17.39 -0.36 34.25
C PRO A 118 18.69 -1.09 34.56
N GLY A 119 19.76 -0.34 34.88
CA GLY A 119 21.08 -0.88 35.19
C GLY A 119 21.97 -1.19 33.99
N ALA A 120 21.49 -1.02 32.76
CA ALA A 120 22.33 -1.12 31.56
C ALA A 120 23.03 0.22 31.26
N ALA A 121 24.33 0.16 30.94
CA ALA A 121 25.11 1.34 30.59
C ALA A 121 24.79 1.92 29.20
N GLN A 122 24.21 1.10 28.31
CA GLN A 122 23.86 1.49 26.94
C GLN A 122 22.49 0.89 26.54
N PRO A 123 21.73 1.58 25.67
CA PRO A 123 20.48 1.03 25.15
C PRO A 123 20.73 -0.21 24.30
N ARG A 124 19.85 -1.20 24.40
CA ARG A 124 19.90 -2.42 23.58
C ARG A 124 19.04 -2.25 22.35
N TYR A 125 19.60 -2.55 21.19
CA TYR A 125 18.87 -2.50 19.92
C TYR A 125 18.10 -3.80 19.71
N LEU A 126 17.01 -3.73 18.93
CA LEU A 126 16.34 -4.93 18.45
C LEU A 126 17.25 -5.57 17.40
N GLU A 127 17.96 -6.64 17.76
CA GLU A 127 18.92 -7.32 16.91
C GLU A 127 18.65 -8.83 16.89
N SER A 128 19.00 -9.49 15.78
CA SER A 128 18.89 -10.95 15.68
C SER A 128 19.94 -11.64 16.55
N ASP A 129 19.62 -12.83 17.06
CA ASP A 129 20.53 -13.63 17.92
C ASP A 129 21.87 -14.00 17.24
N GLY A 130 21.93 -13.96 15.91
CA GLY A 130 23.15 -14.21 15.13
C GLY A 130 23.99 -12.96 14.84
N GLY A 131 23.52 -11.77 15.23
CA GLY A 131 24.10 -10.50 14.83
C GLY A 131 23.91 -10.20 13.33
N GLY A 132 24.24 -8.98 12.93
CA GLY A 132 24.23 -8.58 11.52
C GLY A 132 22.85 -8.18 10.96
N THR A 133 21.78 -8.32 11.74
CA THR A 133 20.45 -7.78 11.41
C THR A 133 19.88 -7.02 12.60
N TRP A 134 19.37 -5.83 12.35
CA TRP A 134 18.70 -4.97 13.32
C TRP A 134 17.32 -4.55 12.80
N MET A 135 16.41 -4.24 13.71
CA MET A 135 15.02 -3.96 13.38
C MET A 135 14.55 -2.67 14.06
N MET A 136 13.66 -1.97 13.37
CA MET A 136 12.89 -0.85 13.88
C MET A 136 11.42 -1.10 13.59
N VAL A 137 10.60 -1.02 14.64
CA VAL A 137 9.13 -1.07 14.57
C VAL A 137 8.62 0.35 14.51
N ILE A 138 7.81 0.65 13.49
CA ILE A 138 7.27 1.98 13.22
C ILE A 138 5.76 1.88 13.26
N SER A 139 5.12 2.67 14.11
CA SER A 139 3.67 2.86 14.11
C SER A 139 3.36 4.12 13.28
N PRO A 140 2.91 3.99 12.01
CA PRO A 140 2.64 5.10 11.11
C PRO A 140 1.48 5.97 11.59
N ARG A 141 1.49 7.24 11.19
CA ARG A 141 0.32 8.12 11.30
C ARG A 141 -0.54 7.99 10.05
N LEU A 142 -1.54 7.11 10.11
CA LEU A 142 -2.45 6.88 8.98
C LEU A 142 -3.78 7.61 9.19
N ASP A 143 -4.25 8.24 8.12
CA ASP A 143 -5.57 8.86 8.06
C ASP A 143 -6.60 7.76 7.77
N LYS A 144 -7.49 7.46 8.72
CA LYS A 144 -8.45 6.37 8.56
C LYS A 144 -9.47 6.64 7.45
N ASP A 145 -9.75 7.92 7.16
CA ASP A 145 -10.71 8.32 6.13
C ASP A 145 -10.09 8.30 4.73
N ARG A 146 -8.76 8.50 4.64
CA ARG A 146 -7.97 8.45 3.39
C ARG A 146 -6.83 7.45 3.46
N PHE A 147 -7.15 6.26 3.97
CA PHE A 147 -6.14 5.29 4.37
C PHE A 147 -5.18 4.92 3.25
N ALA A 148 -5.68 4.58 2.06
CA ALA A 148 -4.84 4.18 0.93
C ALA A 148 -3.82 5.27 0.55
N GLU A 149 -4.29 6.52 0.44
CA GLU A 149 -3.44 7.69 0.15
C GLU A 149 -2.41 7.89 1.28
N SER A 150 -2.85 7.89 2.55
CA SER A 150 -1.95 8.09 3.69
C SER A 150 -0.93 6.96 3.87
N ALA A 151 -1.29 5.72 3.51
CA ALA A 151 -0.40 4.57 3.54
C ALA A 151 0.67 4.67 2.44
N GLN A 152 0.29 5.11 1.23
CA GLN A 152 1.23 5.40 0.14
C GLN A 152 2.16 6.56 0.49
N GLU A 153 1.63 7.65 1.05
CA GLU A 153 2.43 8.80 1.51
C GLU A 153 3.44 8.38 2.60
N PHE A 154 3.00 7.59 3.58
CA PHE A 154 3.88 7.04 4.61
C PHE A 154 4.99 6.17 4.03
N LEU A 155 4.64 5.22 3.14
CA LEU A 155 5.62 4.30 2.56
C LEU A 155 6.62 5.05 1.68
N GLY A 156 6.13 5.95 0.81
CA GLY A 156 6.99 6.78 -0.03
C GLY A 156 7.96 7.63 0.79
N ALA A 157 7.48 8.25 1.88
CA ALA A 157 8.37 8.99 2.78
C ALA A 157 9.42 8.10 3.45
N LEU A 158 9.07 6.87 3.82
CA LEU A 158 10.00 5.92 4.42
C LEU A 158 11.04 5.41 3.41
N GLU A 159 10.63 5.14 2.18
CA GLU A 159 11.50 4.81 1.05
C GLU A 159 12.47 5.96 0.74
N ASP A 160 11.99 7.20 0.70
CA ASP A 160 12.84 8.39 0.51
C ASP A 160 13.88 8.53 1.63
N ILE A 161 13.46 8.34 2.88
CA ILE A 161 14.37 8.40 4.04
C ILE A 161 15.45 7.32 3.93
N THR A 162 15.05 6.07 3.67
CA THR A 162 15.96 4.92 3.62
C THR A 162 16.90 4.98 2.42
N GLY A 163 16.39 5.40 1.25
CA GLY A 163 17.17 5.64 0.04
C GLY A 163 18.19 6.76 0.22
N ALA A 164 17.79 7.89 0.83
CA ALA A 164 18.70 8.99 1.14
C ALA A 164 19.79 8.59 2.12
N LEU A 165 19.48 7.78 3.14
CA LEU A 165 20.49 7.24 4.07
C LEU A 165 21.41 6.23 3.37
N GLY A 166 20.86 5.35 2.54
CA GLY A 166 21.63 4.35 1.79
C GLY A 166 22.64 4.96 0.81
N ALA A 167 22.37 6.18 0.32
CA ALA A 167 23.28 6.94 -0.53
C ALA A 167 24.45 7.60 0.24
N GLU A 168 24.41 7.66 1.58
CA GLU A 168 25.47 8.31 2.34
C GLU A 168 26.72 7.40 2.49
N PRO A 169 27.93 7.88 2.15
CA PRO A 169 29.14 7.07 2.22
C PRO A 169 29.44 6.46 3.60
N ARG A 170 29.01 7.13 4.68
CA ARG A 170 29.20 6.64 6.05
C ARG A 170 28.37 5.37 6.36
N PHE A 171 27.36 5.08 5.55
CA PHE A 171 26.53 3.89 5.66
C PHE A 171 26.83 2.86 4.55
N ALA A 172 27.95 3.00 3.85
CA ALA A 172 28.38 2.01 2.87
C ALA A 172 28.47 0.61 3.48
N GLY A 173 27.86 -0.37 2.79
CA GLY A 173 27.77 -1.76 3.23
C GLY A 173 26.59 -2.08 4.17
N ILE A 174 25.73 -1.09 4.43
CA ILE A 174 24.42 -1.31 5.07
C ILE A 174 23.36 -1.52 3.99
N SER A 175 22.53 -2.56 4.17
CA SER A 175 21.33 -2.80 3.37
C SER A 175 20.11 -2.58 4.26
N ALA A 176 19.05 -1.96 3.72
CA ALA A 176 17.81 -1.72 4.44
C ALA A 176 16.62 -2.17 3.60
N GLY A 177 15.62 -2.76 4.26
CA GLY A 177 14.36 -3.17 3.64
C GLY A 177 13.18 -2.85 4.54
N ILE A 178 12.05 -2.55 3.91
CA ILE A 178 10.79 -2.26 4.59
C ILE A 178 9.89 -3.49 4.45
N THR A 179 9.22 -3.89 5.53
CA THR A 179 8.24 -4.98 5.56
C THR A 179 7.22 -4.70 6.67
N GLY A 180 6.19 -5.53 6.88
CA GLY A 180 5.28 -5.35 8.01
C GLY A 180 3.82 -5.72 7.71
N GLY A 181 2.91 -4.96 8.30
CA GLY A 181 1.46 -5.23 8.33
C GLY A 181 0.80 -5.31 6.95
N ALA A 182 -0.48 -5.70 6.95
CA ALA A 182 -1.25 -5.96 5.73
C ALA A 182 -1.23 -4.79 4.74
N PHE A 183 -1.23 -3.55 5.23
CA PHE A 183 -1.20 -2.35 4.37
C PHE A 183 0.04 -2.25 3.48
N ILE A 184 1.20 -2.78 3.90
CA ILE A 184 2.41 -2.78 3.07
C ILE A 184 2.23 -3.75 1.90
N GLN A 185 1.57 -4.89 2.13
CA GLN A 185 1.27 -5.86 1.09
C GLN A 185 0.26 -5.31 0.08
N ASP A 186 -0.73 -4.55 0.55
CA ASP A 186 -1.71 -3.89 -0.31
C ASP A 186 -1.03 -2.85 -1.22
N VAL A 187 -0.18 -1.98 -0.66
CA VAL A 187 0.56 -0.97 -1.45
C VAL A 187 1.54 -1.61 -2.44
N GLU A 188 2.27 -2.65 -2.03
CA GLU A 188 3.14 -3.41 -2.94
C GLU A 188 2.34 -4.09 -4.07
N GLY A 189 1.14 -4.60 -3.77
CA GLY A 189 0.21 -5.18 -4.73
C GLY A 189 -0.22 -4.18 -5.79
N ASP A 190 -0.62 -2.98 -5.36
CA ASP A 190 -1.01 -1.88 -6.25
C ASP A 190 0.14 -1.45 -7.16
N HIS A 191 1.35 -1.29 -6.63
CA HIS A 191 2.54 -0.97 -7.44
C HIS A 191 2.83 -2.02 -8.51
N ARG A 192 2.62 -3.31 -8.24
CA ARG A 192 2.80 -4.37 -9.23
C ARG A 192 1.69 -4.43 -10.27
N ALA A 193 0.47 -4.02 -9.90
CA ALA A 193 -0.68 -3.98 -10.81
C ALA A 193 -0.62 -2.79 -11.79
N MET A 194 0.07 -1.71 -11.41
CA MET A 194 0.25 -0.50 -12.24
C MET A 194 1.51 -0.53 -13.14
N GLY A 195 2.20 -1.68 -13.20
CA GLY A 195 3.39 -1.88 -14.04
C GLY A 195 3.18 -1.64 -15.53
#